data_AF-A0A970I3K0-F1
#
_entry.id   AF-A0A970I3K0-F1
#
_cell.length_a   1.000
_cell.length_b   1.000
_cell.length_c   1.000
_cell.angle_alpha   90.00
_cell.angle_beta   90.00
_cell.angle_gamma   90.00
#
_symmetry.space_group_name_H-M   'P 1'
#
loop_
_entity.id
_entity.type
_entity.pdbx_description
1 polymer ?
#
loop_
_entity_poly.entity_id
_entity_poly.type
_entity_poly.pdbx_seq_one_letter_code
_entity_poly.pdbx_strand_id
1 'polypeptide(L)'
;MTTRREFFQKAALGTAGLAFGAKSYSRIIGANDRVRVGIVGYSDRFRGSLHQCFMSLSKEMNFELTALSDIWKLRREDADRFYKNLGINLRLARNNEELYNAKDVDAVIISTADFQHALHTKEAVEAGCDAYVEKPFAETMADARIARKAVEDTGKIVQIGSQRRSAGNYIAADEYIKSGKFGRIVMVEMTWNVNQPGRWRRPNVVPLLKASDTDWKRYQMNRPPADFDPRKYLEFRLFWPYSSGIPGQWMAHQ
;
A
#
# COMPACT_ATOMS: atom_id res chain seq x y z
N MET A 1 -58.47 -45.70 -15.33
CA MET A 1 -57.86 -46.04 -14.02
C MET A 1 -56.35 -45.96 -14.18
N THR A 2 -55.74 -44.87 -13.72
CA THR A 2 -54.28 -44.70 -13.72
C THR A 2 -53.69 -45.57 -12.62
N THR A 3 -52.68 -46.38 -12.96
CA THR A 3 -52.09 -47.31 -11.99
C THR A 3 -51.07 -46.59 -11.09
N ARG A 4 -50.91 -47.05 -9.85
CA ARG A 4 -49.92 -46.52 -8.88
C ARG A 4 -48.50 -46.43 -9.47
N ARG A 5 -48.16 -47.29 -10.43
CA ARG A 5 -46.85 -47.33 -11.11
C ARG A 5 -46.64 -46.18 -12.10
N GLU A 6 -47.70 -45.73 -12.78
CA GLU A 6 -47.66 -44.58 -13.69
C GLU A 6 -47.59 -43.24 -12.94
N PHE A 7 -48.12 -43.18 -11.71
CA PHE A 7 -48.01 -41.99 -10.84
C PHE A 7 -46.56 -41.76 -10.40
N PHE A 8 -45.83 -42.82 -10.01
CA PHE A 8 -44.41 -42.71 -9.63
C PHE A 8 -43.50 -42.37 -10.82
N GLN A 9 -43.80 -42.86 -12.03
CA GLN A 9 -43.03 -42.50 -13.22
C GLN A 9 -43.26 -41.05 -13.67
N LYS A 10 -44.46 -40.48 -13.43
CA LYS A 10 -44.73 -39.06 -13.72
C LYS A 10 -44.21 -38.10 -12.64
N ALA A 11 -44.02 -38.56 -11.39
CA ALA A 11 -43.41 -37.76 -10.34
C ALA A 11 -41.90 -37.49 -10.57
N ALA A 12 -41.21 -38.40 -11.28
CA ALA A 12 -39.79 -38.24 -11.62
C ALA A 12 -39.51 -37.23 -12.74
N LEU A 13 -40.53 -36.82 -13.51
CA LEU A 13 -40.43 -35.83 -14.59
C LEU A 13 -40.91 -34.42 -14.18
N GLY A 14 -41.41 -34.26 -12.96
CA GLY A 14 -41.99 -33.01 -12.44
C GLY A 14 -41.08 -32.18 -11.54
N THR A 15 -39.80 -32.54 -11.41
CA THR A 15 -38.79 -31.82 -10.61
C THR A 15 -37.64 -31.30 -11.47
N ALA A 16 -37.95 -30.72 -12.63
CA ALA A 16 -37.13 -29.62 -13.18
C ALA A 16 -37.38 -28.34 -12.37
N GLY A 17 -37.28 -28.46 -11.04
CA GLY A 17 -37.25 -27.32 -10.14
C GLY A 17 -35.93 -26.61 -10.40
N LEU A 18 -36.05 -25.33 -10.76
CA LEU A 18 -34.99 -24.34 -10.86
C LEU A 18 -33.81 -24.68 -9.92
N ALA A 19 -32.81 -25.37 -10.46
CA ALA A 19 -31.51 -25.47 -9.83
C ALA A 19 -30.86 -24.09 -9.97
N PHE A 20 -31.32 -23.13 -9.16
CA PHE A 20 -30.50 -22.00 -8.77
C PHE A 20 -29.30 -22.61 -8.06
N GLY A 21 -28.27 -22.95 -8.83
CA GLY A 21 -27.06 -23.52 -8.29
C GLY A 21 -26.53 -22.64 -7.18
N ALA A 22 -25.91 -23.26 -6.18
CA ALA A 22 -25.19 -22.58 -5.09
C ALA A 22 -24.18 -21.52 -5.59
N LYS A 23 -23.86 -21.49 -6.90
CA LYS A 23 -23.16 -20.41 -7.59
C LYS A 23 -23.87 -19.05 -7.60
N SER A 24 -25.15 -18.96 -7.23
CA SER A 24 -25.81 -17.66 -7.06
C SER A 24 -25.51 -17.01 -5.70
N TYR A 25 -25.15 -17.81 -4.68
CA TYR A 25 -24.72 -17.29 -3.37
C TYR A 25 -23.27 -16.79 -3.37
N SER A 26 -22.44 -17.22 -4.33
CA SER A 26 -21.07 -16.70 -4.51
C SER A 26 -21.00 -15.32 -5.18
N ARG A 27 -22.14 -14.65 -5.39
CA ARG A 27 -22.22 -13.27 -5.91
C ARG A 27 -22.56 -12.24 -4.84
N ILE A 28 -22.80 -12.67 -3.61
CA ILE A 28 -22.82 -11.77 -2.47
C ILE A 28 -21.39 -11.77 -1.95
N ILE A 29 -20.62 -10.75 -2.32
CA ILE A 29 -19.33 -10.46 -1.68
C ILE A 29 -19.63 -10.29 -0.19
N GLY A 30 -19.38 -11.34 0.58
CA GLY A 30 -19.75 -11.43 1.98
C GLY A 30 -18.70 -10.78 2.87
N ALA A 31 -19.00 -10.63 4.16
CA ALA A 31 -18.00 -10.20 5.15
C ALA A 31 -16.75 -11.08 5.18
N ASN A 32 -16.86 -12.36 4.76
CA ASN A 32 -15.75 -13.30 4.66
C ASN A 32 -14.86 -13.13 3.44
N ASP A 33 -15.28 -12.35 2.43
CA ASP A 33 -14.49 -12.04 1.22
C ASP A 33 -13.86 -10.64 1.31
N ARG A 34 -13.95 -9.99 2.48
CA ARG A 34 -13.43 -8.63 2.70
C ARG A 34 -11.92 -8.67 2.90
N VAL A 35 -11.20 -7.93 2.07
CA VAL A 35 -9.74 -7.80 2.21
C VAL A 35 -9.43 -6.92 3.42
N ARG A 36 -8.69 -7.47 4.38
CA ARG A 36 -8.26 -6.75 5.59
C ARG A 36 -6.93 -6.06 5.31
N VAL A 37 -6.92 -4.74 5.35
CA VAL A 37 -5.77 -3.94 4.94
C VAL A 37 -5.10 -3.31 6.16
N GLY A 38 -3.81 -3.58 6.30
CA GLY A 38 -2.94 -2.93 7.29
C GLY A 38 -2.31 -1.64 6.76
N ILE A 39 -2.00 -0.71 7.66
CA ILE A 39 -1.24 0.50 7.35
C ILE A 39 0.18 0.33 7.88
N VAL A 40 1.20 0.49 7.02
CA VAL A 40 2.61 0.48 7.42
C VAL A 40 3.17 1.89 7.23
N GLY A 41 3.32 2.60 8.35
CA GLY A 41 3.65 4.02 8.43
C GLY A 41 2.41 4.90 8.27
N TYR A 42 1.97 5.54 9.35
CA TYR A 42 0.87 6.52 9.34
C TYR A 42 1.39 7.92 9.00
N SER A 43 2.04 8.00 7.85
CA SER A 43 2.79 9.17 7.41
C SER A 43 1.88 10.31 6.95
N ASP A 44 2.47 11.49 6.71
CA ASP A 44 1.76 12.59 6.07
C ASP A 44 1.24 12.20 4.67
N ARG A 45 1.96 11.31 3.96
CA ARG A 45 1.54 10.83 2.64
C ARG A 45 0.30 9.95 2.73
N PHE A 46 0.23 9.09 3.74
CA PHE A 46 -0.98 8.30 3.99
C PHE A 46 -2.16 9.21 4.33
N ARG A 47 -2.00 10.03 5.38
CA ARG A 47 -3.08 10.87 5.93
C ARG A 47 -3.60 11.90 4.93
N GLY A 48 -2.70 12.51 4.16
CA GLY A 48 -3.03 13.61 3.25
C GLY A 48 -3.41 13.19 1.84
N SER A 49 -3.29 11.91 1.47
CA SER A 49 -3.63 11.47 0.11
C SER A 49 -4.16 10.04 0.07
N LEU A 50 -3.38 9.05 0.53
CA LEU A 50 -3.75 7.65 0.34
C LEU A 50 -5.03 7.28 1.06
N HIS A 51 -5.21 7.72 2.31
CA HIS A 51 -6.41 7.41 3.09
C HIS A 51 -7.68 7.75 2.32
N GLN A 52 -7.81 8.98 1.82
CA GLN A 52 -9.02 9.39 1.11
C GLN A 52 -9.21 8.61 -0.19
N CYS A 53 -8.15 8.45 -0.99
CA CYS A 53 -8.23 7.74 -2.27
C CYS A 53 -8.58 6.25 -2.13
N PHE A 54 -8.02 5.57 -1.13
CA PHE A 54 -8.37 4.18 -0.86
C PHE A 54 -9.79 4.10 -0.29
N MET A 55 -10.09 4.89 0.76
CA MET A 55 -11.39 4.76 1.43
C MET A 55 -12.58 5.13 0.55
N SER A 56 -12.41 5.99 -0.47
CA SER A 56 -13.47 6.26 -1.46
C SER A 56 -13.88 5.03 -2.26
N LEU A 57 -13.01 4.03 -2.37
CA LEU A 57 -13.25 2.77 -3.10
C LEU A 57 -13.49 1.57 -2.17
N SER A 58 -13.38 1.75 -0.85
CA SER A 58 -13.45 0.65 0.13
C SER A 58 -14.71 -0.22 0.04
N LYS A 59 -15.87 0.40 -0.22
CA LYS A 59 -17.14 -0.31 -0.39
C LYS A 59 -17.20 -1.08 -1.70
N GLU A 60 -16.83 -0.43 -2.81
CA GLU A 60 -16.87 -0.99 -4.15
C GLU A 60 -15.88 -2.16 -4.30
N MET A 61 -14.68 -1.98 -3.77
CA MET A 61 -13.58 -2.96 -3.82
C MET A 61 -13.58 -3.93 -2.63
N ASN A 62 -14.60 -3.86 -1.77
CA ASN A 62 -14.80 -4.70 -0.58
C ASN A 62 -13.53 -4.92 0.27
N PHE A 63 -12.97 -3.84 0.79
CA PHE A 63 -11.88 -3.91 1.76
C PHE A 63 -12.13 -3.00 2.96
N GLU A 64 -11.37 -3.19 4.02
CA GLU A 64 -11.38 -2.32 5.19
C GLU A 64 -9.98 -2.16 5.79
N LEU A 65 -9.79 -1.10 6.55
CA LEU A 65 -8.57 -0.90 7.33
C LEU A 65 -8.77 -1.57 8.70
N THR A 66 -7.92 -2.54 9.05
CA THR A 66 -8.06 -3.32 10.31
C THR A 66 -6.92 -3.12 11.28
N ALA A 67 -5.73 -2.75 10.79
CA ALA A 67 -4.54 -2.65 11.61
C ALA A 67 -3.59 -1.55 11.13
N LEU A 68 -2.72 -1.10 12.02
CA LEU A 68 -1.74 -0.05 11.74
C LEU A 68 -0.44 -0.31 12.49
N SER A 69 0.68 -0.20 11.79
CA SER A 69 2.04 -0.19 12.32
C SER A 69 2.67 1.18 12.08
N ASP A 70 3.19 1.77 13.14
CA ASP A 70 4.10 2.93 13.05
C ASP A 70 5.04 2.83 14.25
N ILE A 71 6.33 3.06 14.09
CA ILE A 71 7.28 2.96 15.21
C ILE A 71 7.18 4.15 16.17
N TRP A 72 6.66 5.30 15.73
CA TRP A 72 6.47 6.46 16.57
C TRP A 72 5.13 6.41 17.30
N LYS A 73 5.18 6.38 18.64
CA LYS A 73 3.99 6.34 19.52
C LYS A 73 2.94 7.39 19.18
N LEU A 74 3.35 8.64 18.97
CA LEU A 74 2.44 9.74 18.66
C LEU A 74 1.62 9.47 17.39
N ARG A 75 2.22 8.87 16.36
CA ARG A 75 1.52 8.54 15.11
C ARG A 75 0.46 7.47 15.31
N ARG A 76 0.74 6.47 16.17
CA ARG A 76 -0.24 5.43 16.53
C ARG A 76 -1.43 6.03 17.31
N GLU A 77 -1.16 6.89 18.29
CA GLU A 77 -2.19 7.56 19.10
C GLU A 77 -3.05 8.52 18.26
N ASP A 78 -2.44 9.24 17.32
CA ASP A 78 -3.15 10.09 16.37
C ASP A 78 -4.06 9.29 15.44
N ALA A 79 -3.58 8.13 14.95
CA ALA A 79 -4.40 7.24 14.14
C ALA A 79 -5.59 6.69 14.92
N ASP A 80 -5.35 6.16 16.12
CA ASP A 80 -6.38 5.59 16.99
C ASP A 80 -7.51 6.59 17.24
N ARG A 81 -7.15 7.82 17.62
CA ARG A 81 -8.13 8.90 17.82
C ARG A 81 -8.90 9.23 16.56
N PHE A 82 -8.22 9.33 15.42
CA PHE A 82 -8.88 9.62 14.14
C PHE A 82 -9.88 8.54 13.75
N TYR A 83 -9.50 7.26 13.78
CA TYR A 83 -10.36 6.17 13.35
C TYR A 83 -11.49 5.86 14.34
N LYS A 84 -11.26 6.00 15.66
CA LYS A 84 -12.34 5.88 16.65
C LYS A 84 -13.43 6.93 16.45
N ASN A 85 -13.05 8.16 16.09
CA ASN A 85 -14.03 9.20 15.74
C ASN A 85 -14.85 8.86 14.48
N LEU A 86 -14.36 7.95 13.65
CA LEU A 86 -15.08 7.40 12.49
C LEU A 86 -15.81 6.08 12.81
N GLY A 87 -15.77 5.60 14.05
CA GLY A 87 -16.34 4.31 14.45
C GLY A 87 -15.53 3.09 14.00
N ILE A 88 -14.27 3.28 13.61
CA ILE A 88 -13.36 2.23 13.15
C ILE A 88 -12.34 1.91 14.25
N ASN A 89 -12.22 0.65 14.62
CA ASN A 89 -11.21 0.19 15.57
C ASN A 89 -10.05 -0.46 14.80
N LEU A 90 -8.87 0.15 14.89
CA LEU A 90 -7.65 -0.44 14.34
C LEU A 90 -6.86 -1.16 15.43
N ARG A 91 -6.35 -2.35 15.13
CA ARG A 91 -5.29 -2.97 15.94
C ARG A 91 -3.99 -2.20 15.71
N LEU A 92 -3.45 -1.61 16.77
CA LEU A 92 -2.19 -0.87 16.70
C LEU A 92 -1.01 -1.79 16.99
N ALA A 93 -0.01 -1.78 16.12
CA ALA A 93 1.24 -2.51 16.25
C ALA A 93 2.40 -1.54 16.44
N ARG A 94 3.33 -1.84 17.34
CA ARG A 94 4.50 -0.98 17.60
C ARG A 94 5.56 -1.04 16.50
N ASN A 95 5.56 -2.13 15.72
CA ASN A 95 6.47 -2.37 14.61
C ASN A 95 5.83 -3.38 13.64
N ASN A 96 6.49 -3.57 12.49
CA ASN A 96 5.97 -4.41 11.42
C ASN A 96 5.88 -5.88 11.82
N GLU A 97 6.80 -6.39 12.63
CA GLU A 97 6.74 -7.77 13.10
C GLU A 97 5.50 -8.02 13.96
N GLU A 98 5.15 -7.10 14.85
CA GLU A 98 3.91 -7.17 15.63
C GLU A 98 2.65 -7.07 14.74
N LEU A 99 2.71 -6.32 13.63
CA LEU A 99 1.62 -6.28 12.65
C LEU A 99 1.45 -7.65 11.98
N TYR A 100 2.53 -8.20 11.44
CA TYR A 100 2.52 -9.42 10.62
C TYR A 100 2.33 -10.70 11.42
N ASN A 101 2.88 -10.78 12.64
CA ASN A 101 2.76 -11.97 13.49
C ASN A 101 1.31 -12.28 13.91
N ALA A 102 0.41 -11.29 13.87
CA ALA A 102 -1.01 -11.49 14.18
C ALA A 102 -1.77 -12.25 13.07
N LYS A 103 -1.24 -12.28 11.83
CA LYS A 103 -1.83 -12.98 10.68
C LYS A 103 -3.30 -12.62 10.41
N ASP A 104 -3.67 -11.37 10.68
CA ASP A 104 -5.03 -10.84 10.56
C ASP A 104 -5.16 -9.71 9.52
N VAL A 105 -4.13 -9.50 8.70
CA VAL A 105 -4.13 -8.62 7.53
C VAL A 105 -3.81 -9.44 6.28
N ASP A 106 -4.49 -9.14 5.19
CA ASP A 106 -4.34 -9.80 3.89
C ASP A 106 -3.47 -8.97 2.95
N ALA A 107 -3.50 -7.64 3.10
CA ALA A 107 -2.69 -6.70 2.34
C ALA A 107 -2.22 -5.52 3.22
N VAL A 108 -1.21 -4.79 2.76
CA VAL A 108 -0.73 -3.57 3.43
C VAL A 108 -0.54 -2.39 2.49
N ILE A 109 -0.74 -1.18 3.02
CA ILE A 109 -0.36 0.09 2.40
C ILE A 109 0.92 0.59 3.08
N ILE A 110 2.04 0.54 2.37
CA ILE A 110 3.36 0.96 2.84
C ILE A 110 3.62 2.40 2.41
N SER A 111 3.78 3.28 3.39
CA SER A 111 4.06 4.71 3.17
C SER A 111 5.07 5.27 4.19
N THR A 112 6.09 4.45 4.48
CA THR A 112 7.19 4.76 5.39
C THR A 112 8.19 5.74 4.76
N ALA A 113 9.40 5.89 5.30
CA ALA A 113 10.42 6.66 4.60
C ALA A 113 10.84 5.93 3.30
N ASP A 114 11.23 6.70 2.28
CA ASP A 114 11.50 6.18 0.93
C ASP A 114 12.54 5.05 0.90
N PHE A 115 13.62 5.21 1.65
CA PHE A 115 14.68 4.21 1.75
C PHE A 115 14.25 2.89 2.39
N GLN A 116 13.11 2.87 3.10
CA GLN A 116 12.59 1.70 3.80
C GLN A 116 11.64 0.87 2.93
N HIS A 117 11.08 1.46 1.87
CA HIS A 117 9.99 0.89 1.10
C HIS A 117 10.26 -0.52 0.61
N ALA A 118 11.36 -0.75 -0.12
CA ALA A 118 11.70 -2.07 -0.66
C ALA A 118 11.88 -3.14 0.42
N LEU A 119 12.53 -2.81 1.54
CA LEU A 119 12.74 -3.76 2.63
C LEU A 119 11.44 -4.06 3.39
N HIS A 120 10.61 -3.05 3.64
CA HIS A 120 9.26 -3.26 4.20
C HIS A 120 8.34 -4.02 3.21
N THR A 121 8.51 -3.86 1.90
CA THR A 121 7.80 -4.68 0.91
C THR A 121 8.21 -6.14 1.02
N LYS A 122 9.52 -6.42 1.15
CA LYS A 122 10.02 -7.78 1.40
C LYS A 122 9.39 -8.37 2.67
N GLU A 123 9.41 -7.64 3.78
CA GLU A 123 8.79 -8.07 5.04
C GLU A 123 7.31 -8.42 4.87
N ALA A 124 6.55 -7.56 4.17
CA ALA A 124 5.13 -7.77 3.93
C ALA A 124 4.84 -9.03 3.12
N VAL A 125 5.53 -9.22 1.99
CA VAL A 125 5.25 -10.37 1.10
C VAL A 125 5.73 -11.69 1.70
N GLU A 126 6.84 -11.68 2.45
CA GLU A 126 7.29 -12.86 3.21
C GLU A 126 6.34 -13.20 4.36
N ALA A 127 5.65 -12.21 4.93
CA ALA A 127 4.55 -12.40 5.87
C ALA A 127 3.25 -12.89 5.20
N GLY A 128 3.24 -13.03 3.88
CA GLY A 128 2.08 -13.50 3.12
C GLY A 128 1.08 -12.41 2.75
N CYS A 129 1.41 -11.13 2.91
CA CYS A 129 0.55 -10.00 2.57
C CYS A 129 0.78 -9.52 1.12
N ASP A 130 -0.29 -9.13 0.44
CA ASP A 130 -0.16 -8.27 -0.74
C ASP A 130 0.24 -6.85 -0.31
N ALA A 131 0.82 -6.04 -1.21
CA ALA A 131 1.30 -4.72 -0.84
C ALA A 131 1.04 -3.63 -1.90
N TYR A 132 0.47 -2.52 -1.45
CA TYR A 132 0.67 -1.23 -2.12
C TYR A 132 1.84 -0.52 -1.46
N VAL A 133 2.78 0.00 -2.23
CA VAL A 133 3.97 0.68 -1.71
C VAL A 133 4.16 2.02 -2.42
N GLU A 134 4.28 3.09 -1.66
CA GLU A 134 4.55 4.41 -2.23
C GLU A 134 5.89 4.47 -2.98
N LYS A 135 5.98 5.42 -3.89
CA LYS A 135 7.21 5.73 -4.61
C LYS A 135 8.08 6.74 -3.80
N PRO A 136 9.39 6.82 -4.06
CA PRO A 136 10.18 5.89 -4.87
C PRO A 136 10.25 4.53 -4.19
N PHE A 137 10.34 3.45 -4.97
CA PHE A 137 10.27 2.09 -4.42
C PHE A 137 11.54 1.71 -3.63
N ALA A 138 12.71 2.18 -4.08
CA ALA A 138 13.99 1.93 -3.43
C ALA A 138 14.97 3.07 -3.75
N GLU A 139 15.87 3.37 -2.82
CA GLU A 139 17.00 4.30 -3.07
C GLU A 139 18.24 3.57 -3.63
N THR A 140 18.30 2.24 -3.53
CA THR A 140 19.40 1.43 -4.10
C THR A 140 18.88 0.30 -4.96
N MET A 141 19.64 -0.05 -6.00
CA MET A 141 19.34 -1.22 -6.83
C MET A 141 19.46 -2.54 -6.07
N ALA A 142 20.29 -2.59 -5.02
CA ALA A 142 20.41 -3.78 -4.17
C ALA A 142 19.09 -4.03 -3.42
N ASP A 143 18.53 -3.01 -2.79
CA ASP A 143 17.27 -3.10 -2.06
C ASP A 143 16.11 -3.46 -3.02
N ALA A 144 16.07 -2.84 -4.21
CA ALA A 144 15.08 -3.16 -5.22
C ALA A 144 15.13 -4.63 -5.68
N ARG A 145 16.34 -5.19 -5.89
CA ARG A 145 16.52 -6.60 -6.29
C ARG A 145 16.11 -7.56 -5.18
N ILE A 146 16.44 -7.24 -3.93
CA ILE A 146 16.05 -8.04 -2.76
C ILE A 146 14.53 -8.11 -2.65
N ALA A 147 13.85 -6.98 -2.76
CA ALA A 147 12.39 -6.94 -2.70
C ALA A 147 11.75 -7.66 -3.90
N ARG A 148 12.24 -7.43 -5.12
CA ARG A 148 11.77 -8.12 -6.32
C ARG A 148 11.86 -9.63 -6.17
N LYS A 149 13.00 -10.15 -5.68
CA LYS A 149 13.16 -11.58 -5.45
C LYS A 149 12.12 -12.12 -4.47
N ALA A 150 11.89 -11.43 -3.35
CA ALA A 150 10.88 -11.84 -2.38
C ALA A 150 9.46 -11.85 -2.97
N VAL A 151 9.12 -10.88 -3.81
CA VAL A 151 7.83 -10.84 -4.53
C VAL A 151 7.71 -12.02 -5.49
N GLU A 152 8.75 -12.31 -6.28
CA GLU A 152 8.78 -13.44 -7.22
C GLU A 152 8.69 -14.79 -6.49
N ASP A 153 9.40 -14.95 -5.35
CA ASP A 153 9.42 -16.19 -4.57
C ASP A 153 8.08 -16.46 -3.87
N THR A 154 7.36 -15.42 -3.42
CA THR A 154 6.12 -15.55 -2.66
C THR A 154 4.86 -15.51 -3.53
N GLY A 155 4.97 -14.99 -4.76
CA GLY A 155 3.85 -14.81 -5.68
C GLY A 155 2.82 -13.77 -5.22
N LYS A 156 3.18 -12.90 -4.26
CA LYS A 156 2.28 -11.86 -3.73
C LYS A 156 2.12 -10.71 -4.71
N ILE A 157 0.96 -10.06 -4.63
CA ILE A 157 0.64 -8.92 -5.51
C ILE A 157 1.27 -7.67 -4.90
N VAL A 158 2.11 -6.98 -5.70
CA VAL A 158 2.70 -5.70 -5.31
C VAL A 158 2.42 -4.63 -6.34
N GLN A 159 1.87 -3.51 -5.88
CA GLN A 159 1.67 -2.31 -6.68
C GLN A 159 2.48 -1.13 -6.14
N ILE A 160 3.31 -0.56 -7.01
CA ILE A 160 4.09 0.64 -6.70
C ILE A 160 3.25 1.89 -7.01
N GLY A 161 3.26 2.86 -6.11
CA GLY A 161 2.52 4.12 -6.16
C GLY A 161 3.02 5.12 -7.21
N SER A 162 3.33 4.68 -8.42
CA SER A 162 3.70 5.54 -9.55
C SER A 162 2.44 6.08 -10.25
N GLN A 163 1.64 6.90 -9.54
CA GLN A 163 0.28 7.27 -9.92
C GLN A 163 0.15 7.97 -11.29
N ARG A 164 1.21 8.61 -11.78
CA ARG A 164 1.18 9.25 -13.10
C ARG A 164 0.90 8.28 -14.24
N ARG A 165 1.24 7.00 -14.07
CA ARG A 165 0.93 5.94 -15.06
C ARG A 165 -0.57 5.70 -15.24
N SER A 166 -1.40 6.15 -14.30
CA SER A 166 -2.87 6.05 -14.37
C SER A 166 -3.54 7.35 -14.84
N ALA A 167 -2.77 8.41 -15.10
CA ALA A 167 -3.33 9.68 -15.53
C ALA A 167 -3.56 9.68 -17.05
N GLY A 168 -4.76 10.09 -17.48
CA GLY A 168 -5.18 10.00 -18.90
C GLY A 168 -4.23 10.71 -19.87
N ASN A 169 -3.59 11.81 -19.46
CA ASN A 169 -2.60 12.50 -20.29
C ASN A 169 -1.31 11.68 -20.51
N TYR A 170 -0.88 10.89 -19.53
CA TYR A 170 0.27 9.99 -19.68
C TYR A 170 -0.09 8.77 -20.53
N ILE A 171 -1.31 8.24 -20.38
CA ILE A 171 -1.82 7.15 -21.22
C ILE A 171 -1.87 7.61 -22.69
N ALA A 172 -2.46 8.78 -22.97
CA ALA A 172 -2.51 9.33 -24.32
C ALA A 172 -1.12 9.60 -24.92
N ALA A 173 -0.15 10.04 -24.10
CA ALA A 173 1.23 10.22 -24.55
C ALA A 173 1.90 8.89 -24.91
N ASP A 174 1.73 7.84 -24.08
CA ASP A 174 2.24 6.49 -24.37
C ASP A 174 1.61 5.90 -25.64
N GLU A 175 0.29 6.03 -25.81
CA GLU A 175 -0.41 5.59 -27.02
C GLU A 175 0.10 6.31 -28.27
N TYR A 176 0.32 7.62 -28.20
CA TYR A 176 0.84 8.39 -29.32
C TYR A 176 2.29 7.99 -29.67
N ILE A 177 3.14 7.78 -28.67
CA ILE A 177 4.51 7.28 -28.86
C ILE A 177 4.48 5.91 -29.55
N LYS A 178 3.67 4.97 -29.04
CA LYS A 178 3.54 3.62 -29.60
C LYS A 178 2.92 3.60 -31.00
N SER A 179 2.10 4.58 -31.34
CA SER A 179 1.53 4.70 -32.69
C SER A 179 2.58 4.96 -33.78
N GLY A 180 3.81 5.31 -33.41
CA GLY A 180 4.90 5.59 -34.35
C GLY A 180 4.80 6.94 -35.05
N LYS A 181 3.81 7.77 -34.71
CA LYS A 181 3.58 9.08 -35.33
C LYS A 181 4.72 10.09 -35.13
N PHE A 182 5.53 9.93 -34.08
CA PHE A 182 6.77 10.70 -33.89
C PHE A 182 7.91 10.29 -34.86
N GLY A 183 7.77 9.17 -35.56
CA GLY A 183 8.89 8.55 -36.27
C GLY A 183 9.94 8.01 -35.30
N ARG A 184 11.20 7.98 -35.75
CA ARG A 184 12.33 7.53 -34.92
C ARG A 184 12.65 8.60 -33.86
N ILE A 185 12.42 8.26 -32.59
CA ILE A 185 12.82 9.09 -31.46
C ILE A 185 14.35 9.01 -31.30
N VAL A 186 15.01 10.17 -31.29
CA VAL A 186 16.47 10.28 -31.11
C VAL A 186 16.88 10.98 -29.82
N MET A 187 15.96 11.70 -29.18
CA MET A 187 16.19 12.43 -27.93
C MET A 187 14.86 12.60 -27.18
N VAL A 188 14.93 12.55 -25.86
CA VAL A 188 13.84 12.95 -24.96
C VAL A 188 14.42 13.90 -23.93
N GLU A 189 13.79 15.06 -23.76
CA GLU A 189 14.14 16.03 -22.73
C GLU A 189 12.95 16.21 -21.80
N MET A 190 13.22 16.22 -20.49
CA MET A 190 12.21 16.40 -19.46
C MET A 190 12.70 17.40 -18.43
N THR A 191 11.88 18.40 -18.17
CA THR A 191 12.19 19.45 -17.19
C THR A 191 11.09 19.50 -16.14
N TRP A 192 11.51 19.53 -14.88
CA TRP A 192 10.59 19.66 -13.75
C TRP A 192 11.06 20.78 -12.83
N ASN A 193 10.37 21.93 -12.89
CA ASN A 193 10.69 23.10 -12.08
C ASN A 193 9.80 23.18 -10.84
N VAL A 194 10.39 23.30 -9.65
CA VAL A 194 9.66 23.50 -8.39
C VAL A 194 10.32 24.59 -7.58
N ASN A 195 9.55 25.59 -7.17
CA ASN A 195 9.95 26.55 -6.15
C ASN A 195 9.10 26.36 -4.89
N GLN A 196 9.65 25.66 -3.90
CA GLN A 196 8.99 25.40 -2.61
C GLN A 196 10.00 25.61 -1.47
N PRO A 197 10.21 26.87 -1.04
CA PRO A 197 11.09 27.18 0.07
C PRO A 197 10.66 26.43 1.35
N GLY A 198 11.64 25.90 2.09
CA GLY A 198 11.36 25.12 3.30
C GLY A 198 10.70 23.76 3.05
N ARG A 199 10.70 23.26 1.80
CA ARG A 199 10.18 21.92 1.50
C ARG A 199 10.81 20.87 2.42
N TRP A 200 9.94 20.07 3.03
CA TRP A 200 10.26 19.02 4.02
C TRP A 200 10.75 19.51 5.38
N ARG A 201 10.92 20.82 5.59
CA ARG A 201 11.15 21.35 6.94
C ARG A 201 9.89 21.16 7.78
N ARG A 202 10.08 20.71 9.02
CA ARG A 202 9.02 20.39 9.98
C ARG A 202 9.34 20.98 11.36
N PRO A 203 9.60 22.30 11.48
CA PRO A 203 10.10 22.91 12.72
C PRO A 203 9.16 22.72 13.92
N ASN A 204 7.86 22.57 13.69
CA ASN A 204 6.87 22.40 14.77
C ASN A 204 6.65 20.92 15.16
N VAL A 205 7.10 19.97 14.34
CA VAL A 205 6.89 18.52 14.57
C VAL A 205 8.18 17.85 15.03
N VAL A 206 9.34 18.31 14.54
CA VAL A 206 10.66 17.79 14.94
C VAL A 206 10.85 17.77 16.46
N PRO A 207 10.52 18.84 17.23
CA PRO A 207 10.68 18.84 18.68
C PRO A 207 9.80 17.83 19.42
N LEU A 208 8.76 17.30 18.78
CA LEU A 208 7.85 16.32 19.39
C LEU A 208 8.40 14.90 19.38
N LEU A 209 9.37 14.60 18.51
CA LEU A 209 9.93 13.26 18.38
C LEU A 209 11.10 13.07 19.35
N LYS A 210 10.90 12.18 20.33
CA LYS A 210 11.93 11.78 21.30
C LYS A 210 12.41 10.36 21.03
N ALA A 211 13.66 10.08 21.37
CA ALA A 211 14.24 8.74 21.24
C ALA A 211 13.46 7.68 22.03
N SER A 212 12.86 8.05 23.17
CA SER A 212 12.04 7.16 24.00
C SER A 212 10.74 6.71 23.35
N ASP A 213 10.26 7.44 22.34
CA ASP A 213 8.91 7.30 21.78
C ASP A 213 8.92 6.63 20.40
N THR A 214 10.11 6.24 19.92
CA THR A 214 10.35 5.59 18.63
C THR A 214 11.43 4.51 18.76
N ASP A 215 11.65 3.76 17.70
CA ASP A 215 12.76 2.81 17.60
C ASP A 215 13.73 3.26 16.50
N TRP A 216 14.74 4.04 16.91
CA TRP A 216 15.74 4.60 15.99
C TRP A 216 16.57 3.52 15.29
N LYS A 217 16.83 2.40 15.97
CA LYS A 217 17.59 1.29 15.38
C LYS A 217 16.79 0.66 14.24
N ARG A 218 15.49 0.43 14.44
CA ARG A 218 14.59 -0.06 13.38
C ARG A 218 14.45 0.93 12.24
N TYR A 219 14.32 2.22 12.55
CA TYR A 219 14.20 3.26 11.53
C TYR A 219 15.34 3.20 10.50
N GLN A 220 16.57 3.01 10.97
CA GLN A 220 17.75 3.03 10.10
C GLN A 220 17.80 1.85 9.12
N MET A 221 17.17 0.72 9.43
CA MET A 221 17.21 -0.51 8.62
C MET A 221 18.64 -0.89 8.21
N ASN A 222 18.97 -0.76 6.92
CA ASN A 222 20.29 -1.07 6.35
C ASN A 222 21.19 0.17 6.21
N ARG A 223 20.82 1.32 6.77
CA ARG A 223 21.66 2.52 6.79
C ARG A 223 22.75 2.42 7.85
N PRO A 224 23.90 3.10 7.64
CA PRO A 224 24.96 3.13 8.63
C PRO A 224 24.41 3.56 10.00
N PRO A 225 24.83 2.91 11.10
CA PRO A 225 24.47 3.34 12.44
C PRO A 225 24.83 4.81 12.67
N ALA A 226 23.89 5.55 13.22
CA ALA A 226 24.02 6.95 13.57
C ALA A 226 23.32 7.22 14.92
N ASP A 227 23.71 8.30 15.58
CA ASP A 227 23.00 8.79 16.76
C ASP A 227 21.59 9.24 16.40
N PHE A 228 20.68 9.16 17.38
CA PHE A 228 19.31 9.59 17.21
C PHE A 228 19.24 11.06 16.78
N ASP A 229 18.56 11.30 15.67
CA ASP A 229 18.32 12.63 15.14
C ASP A 229 16.87 12.74 14.62
N PRO A 230 15.99 13.51 15.30
CA PRO A 230 14.60 13.62 14.90
C PRO A 230 14.40 14.32 13.55
N ARG A 231 15.38 15.11 13.10
CA ARG A 231 15.35 15.71 11.75
C ARG A 231 15.62 14.67 10.69
N LYS A 232 16.57 13.75 10.91
CA LYS A 232 16.79 12.63 9.99
C LYS A 232 15.55 11.73 9.92
N TYR A 233 14.79 11.58 10.99
CA TYR A 233 13.52 10.84 10.96
C TYR A 233 12.42 11.57 10.15
N LEU A 234 12.13 12.82 10.50
CA LEU A 234 10.94 13.55 9.99
C LEU A 234 11.20 14.35 8.71
N GLU A 235 12.45 14.76 8.50
CA GLU A 235 12.90 15.56 7.36
C GLU A 235 13.92 14.77 6.51
N PHE A 236 13.87 13.43 6.53
CA PHE A 236 14.85 12.51 5.91
C PHE A 236 15.26 12.87 4.47
N ARG A 237 14.34 13.48 3.70
CA ARG A 237 14.58 13.92 2.32
C ARG A 237 15.66 15.00 2.18
N LEU A 238 16.07 15.61 3.29
CA LEU A 238 17.15 16.59 3.37
C LEU A 238 18.52 15.96 3.67
N PHE A 239 18.59 14.66 3.93
CA PHE A 239 19.80 14.04 4.47
C PHE A 239 20.21 12.79 3.68
N TRP A 240 21.45 12.78 3.22
CA TRP A 240 22.13 11.56 2.81
C TRP A 240 22.48 10.72 4.07
N PRO A 241 22.41 9.37 4.02
CA PRO A 241 22.04 8.48 2.91
C PRO A 241 20.54 8.08 2.89
N TYR A 242 19.66 8.86 3.51
CA TYR A 242 18.24 8.53 3.59
C TYR A 242 17.48 8.89 2.32
N SER A 243 17.89 9.94 1.61
CA SER A 243 17.28 10.31 0.34
C SER A 243 18.27 11.03 -0.57
N SER A 244 18.08 10.88 -1.88
CA SER A 244 18.72 11.72 -2.91
C SER A 244 17.99 13.06 -3.15
N GLY A 245 16.94 13.36 -2.38
CA GLY A 245 16.22 14.62 -2.46
C GLY A 245 15.25 14.69 -3.64
N ILE A 246 15.16 15.85 -4.31
CA ILE A 246 14.19 16.06 -5.40
C ILE A 246 14.38 15.06 -6.55
N PRO A 247 15.62 14.75 -7.01
CA PRO A 247 15.86 13.76 -8.05
C PRO A 247 15.19 12.41 -7.77
N GLY A 248 15.51 11.71 -6.67
CA GLY A 248 14.90 10.40 -6.37
C GLY A 248 13.39 10.48 -6.12
N GLN A 249 12.90 11.60 -5.60
CA GLN A 249 11.48 11.77 -5.29
C GLN A 249 10.60 11.98 -6.53
N TRP A 250 11.06 12.81 -7.48
CA TRP A 250 10.25 13.23 -8.62
C TRP A 250 10.58 12.46 -9.89
N MET A 251 11.84 12.11 -10.12
CA MET A 251 12.23 11.35 -11.32
C MET A 251 11.66 9.93 -11.28
N ALA A 252 11.31 9.39 -10.12
CA ALA A 252 10.59 8.11 -10.04
C ALA A 252 9.19 8.13 -10.70
N HIS A 253 8.66 9.31 -11.07
CA HIS A 253 7.44 9.44 -11.85
C HIS A 253 7.68 9.55 -13.37
N GLN A 254 8.90 9.87 -13.78
CA GLN A 254 9.27 10.15 -15.15
C GLN A 254 9.84 8.89 -15.80
#